data_AF-A0AA88A497-F1
#
_entry.id   AF-A0AA88A497-F1
#
_cell.length_a   1.000
_cell.length_b   1.000
_cell.length_c   1.000
_cell.angle_alpha   90.00
_cell.angle_beta   90.00
_cell.angle_gamma   90.00
#
_symmetry.space_group_name_H-M   'P 1'
#
loop_
_entity.id
_entity.type
_entity.pdbx_description
1 polymer ?
#
loop_
_entity_poly.entity_id
_entity_poly.type
_entity_poly.pdbx_seq_one_letter_code
_entity_poly.pdbx_strand_id
1 'polypeptide(L)'
;MEFLSLSLLLLCVFQLSYAQPTTDPNEVAALNNIIEHWNLGRYLNFTTSDPCNSNAKWNLAQNVLSGSVPPEIGQLSDMQYLSLGINNLTGPVPQELGNLTKLISLSFSSNSFEGQLPKEIGNLTLLQQLYIDSSGVSGPIPQEFANLKSLTILWASDNIFTGKFPEFLGGLTELIDLRLEGTSLEGPIPSSLRALSKLETLRIGDLSTEDSSLKFMENQTSLSILTMRNCRLTGEIPENFGRFSKLQHLDLSFNKLAGSIPSSLQNLTVLQYLYLGNNNLSGELPKDIITPKLIALDVSFNGISGNVPSNFAKTGFSMNVLGTSIDSKNLLDSKSSEFVLCLQGQTKCSNQIPTSSFSVKSGGTEMTSASGIKYDDDSEKLGSASIYTNSKSNWAVSNTGNFLFNPNGPQYIANTDSQITNTLDSELYKTARISPSSLRYFGFDLMNGKYIIELHFAEIGMDDTRSWKGLGRRLFDVYVQGEKVLEDFNIQKEAGGSKRAVVKTFDANVTNAIMDIHFFWAGKGTCCIPFQGTYGPLVSAIHVYQASGGASSSKGNKKRIGRVVGITVGCAAGFAIVMSMLYLWWTKRASSHMRVQTDSPKK
;
A
#
# COMPACT_ATOMS: atom_id res chain seq x y z
N MET A 1 54.30 -51.29 -32.94
CA MET A 1 54.77 -50.98 -31.58
C MET A 1 56.04 -50.14 -31.71
N GLU A 2 56.30 -48.97 -31.11
CA GLU A 2 55.55 -47.86 -30.47
C GLU A 2 56.54 -46.66 -30.42
N PHE A 3 56.20 -45.35 -30.36
CA PHE A 3 54.94 -44.59 -30.39
C PHE A 3 55.22 -43.15 -30.94
N LEU A 4 54.22 -42.24 -30.85
CA LEU A 4 54.28 -40.75 -30.74
C LEU A 4 55.65 -40.04 -30.95
N SER A 5 55.78 -39.01 -31.79
CA SER A 5 55.05 -37.73 -31.62
C SER A 5 55.35 -36.69 -32.74
N LEU A 6 54.61 -35.57 -32.66
CA LEU A 6 54.87 -34.21 -33.18
C LEU A 6 54.59 -33.84 -34.66
N SER A 7 53.58 -32.95 -34.77
CA SER A 7 53.50 -31.78 -35.65
C SER A 7 53.51 -31.97 -37.17
N LEU A 8 52.33 -32.24 -37.75
CA LEU A 8 51.95 -31.56 -39.00
C LEU A 8 51.62 -30.10 -38.68
N LEU A 9 52.52 -29.20 -39.09
CA LEU A 9 52.21 -27.78 -39.27
C LEU A 9 51.78 -27.56 -40.73
N LEU A 10 50.85 -26.62 -40.97
CA LEU A 10 50.26 -26.25 -42.27
C LEU A 10 49.37 -27.32 -42.95
N LEU A 11 48.03 -27.17 -42.82
CA LEU A 11 47.19 -26.60 -43.89
C LEU A 11 45.72 -26.44 -43.45
N CYS A 12 45.18 -25.25 -43.71
CA CYS A 12 43.77 -24.87 -43.86
C CYS A 12 42.66 -25.72 -43.18
N VAL A 13 42.18 -25.25 -42.02
CA VAL A 13 40.74 -25.24 -41.74
C VAL A 13 40.33 -23.83 -41.28
N PHE A 14 39.33 -23.28 -41.97
CA PHE A 14 38.61 -22.05 -41.68
C PHE A 14 38.73 -21.54 -40.23
N GLN A 15 39.45 -20.42 -40.03
CA GLN A 15 39.03 -19.52 -38.97
C GLN A 15 37.70 -18.90 -39.39
N LEU A 16 36.63 -19.44 -38.81
CA LEU A 16 35.37 -18.71 -38.67
C LEU A 16 35.69 -17.43 -37.90
N SER A 17 35.82 -16.31 -38.63
CA SER A 17 35.69 -14.98 -38.07
C SER A 17 34.25 -14.80 -37.62
N TYR A 18 33.92 -15.37 -36.45
CA TYR A 18 32.81 -14.93 -35.65
C TYR A 18 33.13 -13.50 -35.23
N ALA A 19 32.70 -12.54 -36.07
CA ALA A 19 32.63 -11.16 -35.67
C ALA A 19 31.65 -11.11 -34.50
N GLN A 20 32.17 -11.02 -33.27
CA GLN A 20 31.36 -10.53 -32.17
C GLN A 20 30.83 -9.16 -32.62
N PRO A 21 29.52 -8.90 -32.54
CA PRO A 21 29.01 -7.57 -32.85
C PRO A 21 29.70 -6.59 -31.91
N THR A 22 30.50 -5.69 -32.47
CA THR A 22 31.16 -4.65 -31.68
C THR A 22 30.10 -3.65 -31.28
N THR A 23 29.78 -3.60 -29.98
CA THR A 23 28.90 -2.61 -29.38
C THR A 23 29.23 -1.20 -29.87
N ASP A 24 28.22 -0.39 -30.14
CA ASP A 24 28.40 0.98 -30.63
C ASP A 24 29.26 1.79 -29.62
N PRO A 25 30.35 2.46 -30.05
CA PRO A 25 31.17 3.27 -29.16
C PRO A 25 30.41 4.35 -28.37
N ASN A 26 29.29 4.86 -28.90
CA ASN A 26 28.41 5.80 -28.21
C ASN A 26 27.63 5.10 -27.09
N GLU A 27 27.15 3.87 -27.31
CA GLU A 27 26.51 3.06 -26.25
C GLU A 27 27.51 2.71 -25.14
N VAL A 28 28.77 2.41 -25.49
CA VAL A 28 29.84 2.20 -24.49
C VAL A 28 30.10 3.48 -23.69
N ALA A 29 30.17 4.65 -24.33
CA ALA A 29 30.38 5.93 -23.66
C ALA A 29 29.21 6.29 -22.73
N ALA A 30 27.96 6.13 -23.21
CA ALA A 30 26.75 6.32 -22.42
C ALA A 30 26.73 5.38 -21.20
N LEU A 31 27.00 4.09 -21.41
CA LEU A 31 27.04 3.09 -20.35
C LEU A 31 28.07 3.46 -19.27
N ASN A 32 29.28 3.89 -19.66
CA ASN A 32 30.31 4.34 -18.72
C ASN A 32 29.85 5.56 -17.90
N ASN A 33 29.23 6.57 -18.52
CA ASN A 33 28.69 7.72 -17.80
C ASN A 33 27.64 7.31 -16.74
N ILE A 34 26.76 6.36 -17.08
CA ILE A 34 25.73 5.86 -16.15
C ILE A 34 26.36 5.04 -15.01
N ILE A 35 27.39 4.23 -15.31
CA ILE A 35 28.16 3.48 -14.32
C ILE A 35 28.86 4.41 -13.33
N GLU A 36 29.45 5.51 -13.79
CA GLU A 36 30.10 6.50 -12.94
C GLU A 36 29.08 7.28 -12.10
N HIS A 37 28.00 7.78 -12.72
CA HIS A 37 26.93 8.54 -12.05
C HIS A 37 26.32 7.80 -10.85
N TRP A 38 26.06 6.50 -11.00
CA TRP A 38 25.52 5.66 -9.93
C TRP A 38 26.58 4.82 -9.19
N ASN A 39 27.88 5.03 -9.46
CA ASN A 39 29.01 4.29 -8.88
C ASN A 39 28.84 2.75 -8.95
N LEU A 40 28.31 2.27 -10.07
CA LEU A 40 27.93 0.87 -10.26
C LEU A 40 29.11 -0.08 -10.44
N GLY A 41 30.34 0.44 -10.62
CA GLY A 41 31.55 -0.36 -10.83
C GLY A 41 31.91 -1.33 -9.69
N ARG A 42 31.26 -1.21 -8.52
CA ARG A 42 31.37 -2.17 -7.40
C ARG A 42 30.25 -3.22 -7.35
N TYR A 43 29.20 -3.05 -8.16
CA TYR A 43 27.94 -3.80 -8.10
C TYR A 43 27.62 -4.56 -9.39
N LEU A 44 28.19 -4.17 -10.53
CA LEU A 44 27.95 -4.81 -11.81
C LEU A 44 28.89 -6.00 -12.04
N ASN A 45 28.29 -7.18 -12.24
CA ASN A 45 28.95 -8.33 -12.81
C ASN A 45 28.52 -8.50 -14.28
N PHE A 46 29.23 -7.84 -15.20
CA PHE A 46 28.92 -7.84 -16.64
C PHE A 46 29.01 -9.22 -17.33
N THR A 47 29.45 -10.27 -16.64
CA THR A 47 29.58 -11.61 -17.23
C THR A 47 28.26 -12.30 -17.57
N THR A 48 27.11 -11.79 -17.09
CA THR A 48 25.78 -12.40 -17.29
C THR A 48 24.70 -11.46 -17.80
N SER A 49 24.94 -10.15 -17.85
CA SER A 49 24.01 -9.15 -18.40
C SER A 49 24.78 -8.01 -19.06
N ASP A 50 24.95 -8.12 -20.36
CA ASP A 50 25.47 -7.06 -21.22
C ASP A 50 24.27 -6.25 -21.76
N PRO A 51 24.17 -4.95 -21.42
CA PRO A 51 23.04 -4.11 -21.80
C PRO A 51 23.11 -3.64 -23.27
N CYS A 52 24.11 -4.06 -24.05
CA CYS A 52 24.36 -3.58 -25.41
C CYS A 52 24.57 -4.73 -26.43
N ASN A 53 23.82 -5.83 -26.28
CA ASN A 53 23.85 -6.96 -27.21
C ASN A 53 22.45 -7.43 -27.66
N SER A 54 22.41 -8.49 -28.48
CA SER A 54 21.15 -9.13 -28.89
C SER A 54 20.42 -9.73 -27.68
N ASN A 55 19.29 -9.13 -27.31
CA ASN A 55 18.59 -9.25 -26.01
C ASN A 55 19.18 -8.41 -24.88
N ALA A 56 19.60 -7.18 -25.15
CA ALA A 56 19.97 -6.17 -24.16
C ALA A 56 18.95 -6.08 -23.00
N LYS A 57 19.39 -6.50 -21.81
CA LYS A 57 18.63 -6.39 -20.55
C LYS A 57 19.49 -5.71 -19.50
N TRP A 58 18.94 -4.70 -18.85
CA TRP A 58 19.55 -4.10 -17.68
C TRP A 58 18.58 -4.09 -16.50
N ASN A 59 18.92 -4.87 -15.48
CA ASN A 59 18.18 -4.90 -14.22
C ASN A 59 19.00 -4.27 -13.10
N LEU A 60 18.63 -3.05 -12.73
CA LEU A 60 19.16 -2.29 -11.59
C LEU A 60 18.16 -2.24 -10.42
N ALA A 61 17.10 -3.06 -10.46
CA ALA A 61 16.08 -3.06 -9.42
C ALA A 61 16.57 -3.63 -8.07
N GLN A 62 15.84 -3.31 -7.00
CA GLN A 62 16.12 -3.75 -5.63
C GLN A 62 17.51 -3.31 -5.13
N ASN A 63 17.89 -2.08 -5.46
CA ASN A 63 19.08 -1.43 -4.96
C ASN A 63 18.70 -0.22 -4.08
N VAL A 64 19.69 0.60 -3.73
CA VAL A 64 19.50 1.88 -3.03
C VAL A 64 20.06 3.04 -3.86
N LEU A 65 19.93 2.94 -5.19
CA LEU A 65 20.35 3.99 -6.12
C LEU A 65 19.55 5.27 -5.84
N SER A 66 20.19 6.43 -6.03
CA SER A 66 19.59 7.73 -5.72
C SER A 66 20.08 8.81 -6.69
N GLY A 67 19.50 10.00 -6.58
CA GLY A 67 19.64 11.05 -7.59
C GLY A 67 18.71 10.80 -8.79
N SER A 68 18.92 11.53 -9.88
CA SER A 68 18.14 11.41 -11.11
C SER A 68 18.61 10.25 -11.99
N VAL A 69 17.74 9.84 -12.92
CA VAL A 69 18.15 9.01 -14.05
C VAL A 69 18.89 9.89 -15.06
N PRO A 70 20.13 9.55 -15.47
CA PRO A 70 20.90 10.32 -16.44
C PRO A 70 20.29 10.20 -17.85
N PRO A 71 20.20 11.30 -18.64
CA PRO A 71 19.60 11.29 -19.99
C PRO A 71 20.36 10.39 -20.99
N GLU A 72 21.64 10.11 -20.73
CA GLU A 72 22.48 9.16 -21.47
C GLU A 72 21.84 7.77 -21.58
N ILE A 73 20.92 7.40 -20.67
CA ILE A 73 20.17 6.14 -20.75
C ILE A 73 19.43 5.97 -22.08
N GLY A 74 18.99 7.06 -22.71
CA GLY A 74 18.32 7.07 -24.01
C GLY A 74 19.24 6.81 -25.21
N GLN A 75 20.55 6.65 -24.99
CA GLN A 75 21.52 6.31 -26.05
C GLN A 75 21.68 4.79 -26.22
N LEU A 76 21.19 3.97 -25.27
CA LEU A 76 21.26 2.50 -25.29
C LEU A 76 20.23 1.89 -26.27
N SER A 77 20.36 2.25 -27.55
CA SER A 77 19.37 2.04 -28.62
C SER A 77 18.96 0.57 -28.85
N ASP A 78 19.79 -0.40 -28.47
CA ASP A 78 19.48 -1.83 -28.53
C ASP A 78 18.65 -2.36 -27.34
N MET A 79 18.43 -1.56 -26.29
CA MET A 79 17.75 -1.94 -25.04
C MET A 79 16.33 -2.49 -25.27
N GLN A 80 16.08 -3.69 -24.74
CA GLN A 80 14.76 -4.35 -24.80
C GLN A 80 14.11 -4.47 -23.41
N TYR A 81 14.88 -4.59 -22.34
CA TYR A 81 14.37 -4.78 -20.98
C TYR A 81 15.11 -3.88 -19.99
N LEU A 82 14.48 -2.79 -19.54
CA LEU A 82 15.07 -1.86 -18.57
C LEU A 82 14.27 -1.88 -17.27
N SER A 83 14.96 -2.15 -16.16
CA SER A 83 14.36 -2.20 -14.83
C SER A 83 15.16 -1.38 -13.82
N LEU A 84 14.59 -0.25 -13.40
CA LEU A 84 15.11 0.70 -12.40
C LEU A 84 14.30 0.67 -11.09
N GLY A 85 13.28 -0.21 -10.99
CA GLY A 85 12.31 -0.18 -9.91
C GLY A 85 12.86 -0.59 -8.53
N ILE A 86 12.19 -0.20 -7.46
CA ILE A 86 12.62 -0.45 -6.07
C ILE A 86 14.03 0.14 -5.83
N ASN A 87 14.09 1.47 -5.92
CA ASN A 87 15.26 2.31 -5.66
C ASN A 87 14.81 3.62 -4.98
N ASN A 88 15.73 4.54 -4.72
CA ASN A 88 15.45 5.88 -4.22
C ASN A 88 15.76 6.96 -5.27
N LEU A 89 15.44 6.68 -6.55
CA LEU A 89 15.60 7.63 -7.65
C LEU A 89 14.61 8.80 -7.50
N THR A 90 15.02 9.97 -7.97
CA THR A 90 14.39 11.28 -7.72
C THR A 90 14.43 12.17 -8.96
N GLY A 91 13.76 13.33 -8.93
CA GLY A 91 13.67 14.23 -10.08
C GLY A 91 12.76 13.68 -11.19
N PRO A 92 12.78 14.27 -12.40
CA PRO A 92 11.88 13.87 -13.48
C PRO A 92 12.25 12.52 -14.09
N VAL A 93 11.24 11.83 -14.63
CA VAL A 93 11.47 10.71 -15.56
C VAL A 93 11.97 11.31 -16.89
N PRO A 94 13.19 10.96 -17.37
CA PRO A 94 13.76 11.61 -18.55
C PRO A 94 13.01 11.25 -19.83
N GLN A 95 12.75 12.26 -20.66
CA GLN A 95 12.10 12.13 -21.97
C GLN A 95 12.90 11.21 -22.92
N GLU A 96 14.22 11.14 -22.72
CA GLU A 96 15.17 10.35 -23.50
C GLU A 96 14.90 8.84 -23.42
N LEU A 97 14.13 8.36 -22.43
CA LEU A 97 13.61 6.98 -22.42
C LEU A 97 12.75 6.67 -23.66
N GLY A 98 12.10 7.68 -24.26
CA GLY A 98 11.35 7.55 -25.51
C GLY A 98 12.21 7.26 -26.75
N ASN A 99 13.54 7.39 -26.67
CA ASN A 99 14.45 7.01 -27.75
C ASN A 99 14.71 5.50 -27.82
N LEU A 100 14.37 4.76 -26.76
CA LEU A 100 14.64 3.33 -26.63
C LEU A 100 13.58 2.48 -27.34
N THR A 101 13.33 2.74 -28.62
CA THR A 101 12.16 2.22 -29.37
C THR A 101 12.10 0.70 -29.52
N LYS A 102 13.15 -0.04 -29.11
CA LYS A 102 13.19 -1.50 -29.03
C LYS A 102 12.72 -2.06 -27.68
N LEU A 103 12.38 -1.21 -26.70
CA LEU A 103 11.88 -1.64 -25.39
C LEU A 103 10.62 -2.50 -25.50
N ILE A 104 10.69 -3.66 -24.86
CA ILE A 104 9.60 -4.63 -24.65
C ILE A 104 9.08 -4.50 -23.20
N SER A 105 9.97 -4.23 -22.24
CA SER A 105 9.63 -4.09 -20.82
C SER A 105 10.36 -2.91 -20.18
N LEU A 106 9.59 -2.01 -19.55
CA LEU A 106 10.10 -0.85 -18.82
C LEU A 106 9.54 -0.87 -17.39
N SER A 107 10.43 -0.83 -16.41
CA SER A 107 10.09 -0.70 -15.00
C SER A 107 10.86 0.43 -14.35
N PHE A 108 10.14 1.33 -13.67
CA PHE A 108 10.73 2.30 -12.75
C PHE A 108 9.89 2.46 -11.46
N SER A 109 9.00 1.49 -11.20
CA SER A 109 8.11 1.43 -10.04
C SER A 109 8.83 1.50 -8.69
N SER A 110 8.14 1.93 -7.64
CA SER A 110 8.68 2.08 -6.27
C SER A 110 9.97 2.91 -6.22
N ASN A 111 9.84 4.17 -6.61
CA ASN A 111 10.85 5.22 -6.58
C ASN A 111 10.22 6.52 -6.04
N SER A 112 10.96 7.63 -6.09
CA SER A 112 10.53 8.95 -5.61
C SER A 112 10.70 10.02 -6.71
N PHE A 113 10.31 9.69 -7.94
CA PHE A 113 10.30 10.63 -9.08
C PHE A 113 9.33 11.79 -8.84
N GLU A 114 9.54 12.87 -9.58
CA GLU A 114 8.79 14.12 -9.48
C GLU A 114 8.28 14.56 -10.86
N GLY A 115 7.24 15.40 -10.90
CA GLY A 115 6.70 15.93 -12.16
C GLY A 115 5.86 14.92 -12.95
N GLN A 116 5.72 15.15 -14.25
CA GLN A 116 4.83 14.41 -15.14
C GLN A 116 5.54 13.26 -15.86
N LEU A 117 4.76 12.27 -16.34
CA LEU A 117 5.26 11.29 -17.29
C LEU A 117 5.60 11.99 -18.63
N PRO A 118 6.81 11.78 -19.21
CA PRO A 118 7.12 12.29 -20.53
C PRO A 118 6.25 11.60 -21.58
N LYS A 119 5.66 12.39 -22.47
CA LYS A 119 4.83 11.91 -23.59
C LYS A 119 5.63 11.05 -24.58
N GLU A 120 6.95 11.24 -24.61
CA GLU A 120 7.92 10.55 -25.45
C GLU A 120 7.94 9.03 -25.17
N ILE A 121 7.50 8.58 -23.99
CA ILE A 121 7.24 7.14 -23.73
C ILE A 121 6.22 6.56 -24.73
N GLY A 122 5.31 7.38 -25.27
CA GLY A 122 4.41 6.99 -26.36
C GLY A 122 5.09 6.62 -27.68
N ASN A 123 6.39 6.86 -27.85
CA ASN A 123 7.18 6.39 -28.99
C ASN A 123 7.56 4.90 -28.88
N LEU A 124 7.41 4.29 -27.70
CA LEU A 124 7.80 2.91 -27.41
C LEU A 124 6.77 1.90 -27.93
N THR A 125 6.49 1.91 -29.24
CA THR A 125 5.37 1.14 -29.83
C THR A 125 5.48 -0.38 -29.69
N LEU A 126 6.68 -0.90 -29.39
CA LEU A 126 6.94 -2.33 -29.11
C LEU A 126 6.75 -2.71 -27.64
N LEU A 127 6.49 -1.74 -26.75
CA LEU A 127 6.40 -1.95 -25.30
C LEU A 127 5.21 -2.86 -24.97
N GLN A 128 5.50 -3.96 -24.29
CA GLN A 128 4.51 -4.94 -23.84
C GLN A 128 4.22 -4.83 -22.35
N GLN A 129 5.18 -4.36 -21.55
CA GLN A 129 5.05 -4.27 -20.10
C GLN A 129 5.55 -2.92 -19.59
N LEU A 130 4.69 -2.22 -18.84
CA LEU A 130 5.01 -0.96 -18.20
C LEU A 130 4.68 -1.03 -16.70
N TYR A 131 5.72 -0.96 -15.87
CA TYR A 131 5.61 -1.03 -14.41
C TYR A 131 6.04 0.30 -13.78
N ILE A 132 5.06 1.07 -13.34
CA ILE A 132 5.24 2.43 -12.81
C ILE A 132 4.53 2.64 -11.47
N ASP A 133 4.05 1.58 -10.80
CA ASP A 133 3.42 1.69 -9.47
C ASP A 133 4.32 2.44 -8.48
N SER A 134 3.74 3.25 -7.58
CA SER A 134 4.51 3.88 -6.49
C SER A 134 5.74 4.67 -6.98
N SER A 135 5.70 5.28 -8.16
CA SER A 135 6.87 5.98 -8.74
C SER A 135 7.00 7.42 -8.26
N GLY A 136 5.91 8.04 -7.79
CA GLY A 136 5.87 9.46 -7.40
C GLY A 136 5.47 10.43 -8.53
N VAL A 137 5.30 9.91 -9.75
CA VAL A 137 4.87 10.70 -10.92
C VAL A 137 3.47 11.27 -10.73
N SER A 138 3.20 12.39 -11.40
CA SER A 138 2.03 13.25 -11.17
C SER A 138 1.41 13.78 -12.46
N GLY A 139 0.25 14.43 -12.37
CA GLY A 139 -0.41 15.05 -13.52
C GLY A 139 -1.19 14.04 -14.37
N PRO A 140 -1.63 14.41 -15.59
CA PRO A 140 -2.38 13.51 -16.45
C PRO A 140 -1.50 12.40 -17.04
N ILE A 141 -2.10 11.24 -17.31
CA ILE A 141 -1.47 10.19 -18.12
C ILE A 141 -1.43 10.68 -19.58
N PRO A 142 -0.26 10.72 -20.26
CA PRO A 142 -0.15 11.31 -21.60
C PRO A 142 -1.02 10.62 -22.65
N GLN A 143 -1.68 11.41 -23.50
CA GLN A 143 -2.55 10.92 -24.57
C GLN A 143 -1.78 10.10 -25.62
N GLU A 144 -0.48 10.37 -25.77
CA GLU A 144 0.46 9.67 -26.64
C GLU A 144 0.64 8.19 -26.25
N PHE A 145 0.29 7.79 -25.01
CA PHE A 145 0.30 6.38 -24.61
C PHE A 145 -0.76 5.56 -25.36
N ALA A 146 -1.70 6.21 -26.07
CA ALA A 146 -2.58 5.56 -27.04
C ALA A 146 -1.83 4.81 -28.16
N ASN A 147 -0.55 5.14 -28.40
CA ASN A 147 0.30 4.49 -29.40
C ASN A 147 0.90 3.14 -28.94
N LEU A 148 0.81 2.81 -27.65
CA LEU A 148 1.41 1.60 -27.06
C LEU A 148 0.58 0.33 -27.37
N LYS A 149 0.33 0.06 -28.65
CA LYS A 149 -0.61 -0.99 -29.10
C LYS A 149 -0.20 -2.42 -28.76
N SER A 150 1.07 -2.65 -28.45
CA SER A 150 1.58 -3.95 -27.98
C SER A 150 1.47 -4.16 -26.46
N LEU A 151 0.96 -3.18 -25.70
CA LEU A 151 0.94 -3.23 -24.25
C LEU A 151 -0.03 -4.30 -23.72
N THR A 152 0.52 -5.28 -23.00
CA THR A 152 -0.22 -6.37 -22.34
C THR A 152 -0.34 -6.18 -20.83
N ILE A 153 0.62 -5.48 -20.21
CA ILE A 153 0.65 -5.20 -18.77
C ILE A 153 0.88 -3.71 -18.53
N LEU A 154 -0.03 -3.08 -17.78
CA LEU A 154 0.13 -1.73 -17.23
C LEU A 154 -0.16 -1.76 -15.73
N TRP A 155 0.90 -1.63 -14.91
CA TRP A 155 0.75 -1.42 -13.48
C TRP A 155 1.18 0.00 -13.12
N ALA A 156 0.24 0.80 -12.63
CA ALA A 156 0.40 2.24 -12.44
C ALA A 156 -0.28 2.77 -11.16
N SER A 157 -0.58 1.91 -10.19
CA SER A 157 -1.21 2.26 -8.91
C SER A 157 -0.28 3.14 -8.03
N ASP A 158 -0.83 3.80 -7.01
CA ASP A 158 -0.06 4.65 -6.06
C ASP A 158 0.78 5.75 -6.76
N ASN A 159 0.15 6.54 -7.62
CA ASN A 159 0.76 7.70 -8.26
C ASN A 159 -0.21 8.89 -8.23
N ILE A 160 0.33 10.11 -8.33
CA ILE A 160 -0.43 11.36 -8.21
C ILE A 160 -1.06 11.71 -9.58
N PHE A 161 -1.63 10.72 -10.27
CA PHE A 161 -2.28 10.92 -11.57
C PHE A 161 -3.58 11.69 -11.38
N THR A 162 -3.76 12.77 -12.14
CA THR A 162 -4.90 13.70 -12.04
C THR A 162 -5.66 13.82 -13.36
N GLY A 163 -6.86 14.38 -13.31
CA GLY A 163 -7.72 14.53 -14.49
C GLY A 163 -8.49 13.25 -14.82
N LYS A 164 -9.24 13.27 -15.92
CA LYS A 164 -10.17 12.19 -16.29
C LYS A 164 -9.46 10.86 -16.57
N PHE A 165 -10.11 9.77 -16.16
CA PHE A 165 -9.70 8.41 -16.51
C PHE A 165 -9.52 8.29 -18.04
N PRO A 166 -8.35 7.88 -18.57
CA PRO A 166 -8.08 8.04 -19.99
C PRO A 166 -8.90 7.11 -20.91
N GLU A 167 -9.69 7.69 -21.80
CA GLU A 167 -10.54 6.93 -22.74
C GLU A 167 -9.73 6.04 -23.69
N PHE A 168 -8.51 6.46 -24.05
CA PHE A 168 -7.64 5.74 -24.98
C PHE A 168 -7.21 4.35 -24.49
N LEU A 169 -7.30 4.07 -23.18
CA LEU A 169 -6.97 2.76 -22.61
C LEU A 169 -7.86 1.65 -23.22
N GLY A 170 -9.11 1.96 -23.57
CA GLY A 170 -9.98 1.03 -24.30
C GLY A 170 -9.48 0.67 -25.70
N GLY A 171 -8.56 1.45 -26.27
CA GLY A 171 -7.90 1.19 -27.54
C GLY A 171 -6.59 0.40 -27.43
N LEU A 172 -6.25 -0.14 -26.24
CA LEU A 172 -5.08 -1.00 -25.99
C LEU A 172 -5.54 -2.46 -25.84
N THR A 173 -6.11 -3.02 -26.90
CA THR A 173 -6.85 -4.30 -26.88
C THR A 173 -6.04 -5.55 -26.54
N GLU A 174 -4.70 -5.42 -26.45
CA GLU A 174 -3.80 -6.48 -26.01
C GLU A 174 -3.65 -6.56 -24.47
N LEU A 175 -4.22 -5.63 -23.70
CA LEU A 175 -4.14 -5.62 -22.24
C LEU A 175 -4.74 -6.88 -21.60
N ILE A 176 -3.95 -7.46 -20.70
CA ILE A 176 -4.25 -8.64 -19.87
C ILE A 176 -4.33 -8.23 -18.39
N ASP A 177 -3.47 -7.31 -17.93
CA ASP A 177 -3.41 -6.83 -16.56
C ASP A 177 -3.31 -5.29 -16.52
N LEU A 178 -4.33 -4.64 -15.95
CA LEU A 178 -4.44 -3.18 -15.81
C LEU A 178 -4.70 -2.80 -14.36
N ARG A 179 -3.80 -1.99 -13.77
CA ARG A 179 -3.86 -1.55 -12.37
C ARG A 179 -3.69 -0.05 -12.22
N LEU A 180 -4.73 0.60 -11.68
CA LEU A 180 -4.88 2.04 -11.45
C LEU A 180 -5.66 2.30 -10.15
N GLU A 181 -5.10 1.85 -9.02
CA GLU A 181 -5.64 2.06 -7.66
C GLU A 181 -4.85 3.16 -6.92
N GLY A 182 -5.45 3.81 -5.92
CA GLY A 182 -4.74 4.81 -5.12
C GLY A 182 -4.22 6.01 -5.93
N THR A 183 -4.91 6.37 -7.01
CA THR A 183 -4.59 7.54 -7.84
C THR A 183 -5.44 8.75 -7.43
N SER A 184 -5.36 9.86 -8.19
CA SER A 184 -6.28 10.99 -8.06
C SER A 184 -7.10 11.21 -9.34
N LEU A 185 -7.33 10.12 -10.10
CA LEU A 185 -8.09 10.16 -11.34
C LEU A 185 -9.57 10.50 -11.09
N GLU A 186 -10.12 11.26 -12.02
CA GLU A 186 -11.52 11.65 -12.06
C GLU A 186 -12.35 10.61 -12.83
N GLY A 187 -13.54 10.32 -12.33
CA GLY A 187 -14.53 9.52 -13.03
C GLY A 187 -15.14 10.25 -14.24
N PRO A 188 -16.04 9.58 -14.98
CA PRO A 188 -16.42 8.17 -14.82
C PRO A 188 -15.43 7.23 -15.52
N ILE A 189 -15.48 5.94 -15.17
CA ILE A 189 -14.76 4.90 -15.90
C ILE A 189 -15.33 4.82 -17.34
N PRO A 190 -14.49 4.98 -18.40
CA PRO A 190 -14.99 5.14 -19.76
C PRO A 190 -15.50 3.83 -20.34
N SER A 191 -16.62 3.90 -21.07
CA SER A 191 -17.22 2.73 -21.73
C SER A 191 -16.35 2.09 -22.81
N SER A 192 -15.27 2.77 -23.25
CA SER A 192 -14.28 2.22 -24.17
C SER A 192 -13.58 0.97 -23.61
N LEU A 193 -13.45 0.82 -22.28
CA LEU A 193 -12.87 -0.36 -21.64
C LEU A 193 -13.63 -1.67 -21.95
N ARG A 194 -14.85 -1.60 -22.49
CA ARG A 194 -15.59 -2.76 -23.00
C ARG A 194 -14.86 -3.53 -24.11
N ALA A 195 -13.91 -2.89 -24.79
CA ALA A 195 -13.14 -3.49 -25.88
C ALA A 195 -11.98 -4.38 -25.38
N LEU A 196 -11.65 -4.34 -24.09
CA LEU A 196 -10.51 -5.04 -23.50
C LEU A 196 -10.86 -6.49 -23.13
N SER A 197 -11.28 -7.28 -24.12
CA SER A 197 -11.75 -8.66 -23.93
C SER A 197 -10.67 -9.66 -23.48
N LYS A 198 -9.40 -9.27 -23.51
CA LYS A 198 -8.24 -10.07 -23.06
C LYS A 198 -7.91 -9.88 -21.57
N LEU A 199 -8.54 -8.93 -20.87
CA LEU A 199 -8.26 -8.68 -19.46
C LEU A 199 -8.53 -9.91 -18.58
N GLU A 200 -7.50 -10.33 -17.85
CA GLU A 200 -7.58 -11.33 -16.79
C GLU A 200 -7.49 -10.67 -15.40
N THR A 201 -6.85 -9.50 -15.27
CA THR A 201 -6.83 -8.68 -14.06
C THR A 201 -7.22 -7.24 -14.38
N LEU A 202 -8.26 -6.73 -13.72
CA LEU A 202 -8.63 -5.32 -13.74
C LEU A 202 -8.72 -4.80 -12.31
N ARG A 203 -7.88 -3.82 -11.98
CA ARG A 203 -7.86 -3.16 -10.67
C ARG A 203 -7.93 -1.66 -10.86
N ILE A 204 -9.04 -1.05 -10.45
CA ILE A 204 -9.26 0.39 -10.45
C ILE A 204 -9.71 0.77 -9.05
N GLY A 205 -9.23 1.90 -8.52
CA GLY A 205 -9.64 2.35 -7.19
C GLY A 205 -9.60 3.86 -7.00
N ASP A 206 -10.38 4.30 -6.02
CA ASP A 206 -10.28 5.63 -5.40
C ASP A 206 -10.53 6.81 -6.36
N LEU A 207 -11.54 6.66 -7.22
CA LEU A 207 -11.92 7.67 -8.23
C LEU A 207 -12.75 8.81 -7.65
N SER A 208 -12.50 10.02 -8.16
CA SER A 208 -13.15 11.26 -7.71
C SER A 208 -14.22 11.81 -8.70
N THR A 209 -14.79 12.97 -8.37
CA THR A 209 -15.75 13.80 -9.14
C THR A 209 -17.07 13.18 -9.61
N GLU A 210 -17.07 12.27 -10.58
CA GLU A 210 -18.27 11.73 -11.25
C GLU A 210 -18.55 10.26 -10.86
N ASP A 211 -19.82 9.82 -10.96
CA ASP A 211 -20.23 8.45 -10.61
C ASP A 211 -20.09 7.49 -11.80
N SER A 212 -19.60 6.27 -11.54
CA SER A 212 -19.30 5.27 -12.58
C SER A 212 -20.38 4.19 -12.69
N SER A 213 -20.42 3.46 -13.81
CA SER A 213 -21.39 2.38 -14.06
C SER A 213 -20.70 1.09 -14.50
N LEU A 214 -21.22 -0.06 -14.04
CA LEU A 214 -20.71 -1.39 -14.41
C LEU A 214 -21.11 -1.85 -15.82
N LYS A 215 -21.91 -1.07 -16.58
CA LYS A 215 -22.42 -1.47 -17.92
C LYS A 215 -21.34 -1.83 -18.94
N PHE A 216 -20.12 -1.29 -18.82
CA PHE A 216 -19.05 -1.62 -19.76
C PHE A 216 -18.51 -3.05 -19.60
N MET A 217 -18.90 -3.76 -18.53
CA MET A 217 -18.40 -5.10 -18.15
C MET A 217 -19.14 -6.27 -18.81
N GLU A 218 -20.07 -6.04 -19.74
CA GLU A 218 -20.97 -7.07 -20.26
C GLU A 218 -20.26 -8.32 -20.83
N ASN A 219 -19.06 -8.16 -21.41
CA ASN A 219 -18.35 -9.18 -22.18
C ASN A 219 -16.98 -9.60 -21.59
N GLN A 220 -16.65 -9.20 -20.36
CA GLN A 220 -15.34 -9.40 -19.74
C GLN A 220 -15.18 -10.81 -19.12
N THR A 221 -15.56 -11.85 -19.86
CA THR A 221 -15.53 -13.26 -19.43
C THR A 221 -14.13 -13.82 -19.20
N SER A 222 -13.08 -13.12 -19.62
CA SER A 222 -11.68 -13.45 -19.38
C SER A 222 -11.21 -13.17 -17.95
N LEU A 223 -11.92 -12.33 -17.18
CA LEU A 223 -11.47 -11.87 -15.87
C LEU A 223 -11.33 -13.00 -14.84
N SER A 224 -10.19 -12.99 -14.16
CA SER A 224 -9.87 -13.80 -12.97
C SER A 224 -9.90 -12.93 -11.70
N ILE A 225 -9.43 -11.69 -11.79
CA ILE A 225 -9.38 -10.72 -10.69
C ILE A 225 -10.07 -9.42 -11.13
N LEU A 226 -11.08 -9.01 -10.38
CA LEU A 226 -11.75 -7.73 -10.53
C LEU A 226 -11.79 -6.98 -9.19
N THR A 227 -11.14 -5.83 -9.14
CA THR A 227 -11.18 -4.90 -7.99
C THR A 227 -11.61 -3.53 -8.50
N MET A 228 -12.73 -3.01 -8.02
CA MET A 228 -13.28 -1.69 -8.35
C MET A 228 -13.69 -0.93 -7.09
N ARG A 229 -12.77 -0.86 -6.13
CA ARG A 229 -13.04 -0.38 -4.78
C ARG A 229 -13.05 1.15 -4.73
N ASN A 230 -14.02 1.77 -4.05
CA ASN A 230 -14.06 3.24 -3.94
C ASN A 230 -14.09 3.96 -5.31
N CYS A 231 -14.76 3.37 -6.29
CA CYS A 231 -14.88 3.87 -7.67
C CYS A 231 -16.18 4.67 -7.93
N ARG A 232 -16.94 4.96 -6.85
CA ARG A 232 -18.25 5.61 -6.91
C ARG A 232 -19.23 4.92 -7.87
N LEU A 233 -19.16 3.59 -7.95
CA LEU A 233 -20.05 2.79 -8.79
C LEU A 233 -21.50 2.90 -8.32
N THR A 234 -22.41 3.11 -9.26
CA THR A 234 -23.87 3.26 -9.01
C THR A 234 -24.69 2.28 -9.85
N GLY A 235 -25.96 2.12 -9.47
CA GLY A 235 -26.87 1.16 -10.06
C GLY A 235 -26.73 -0.23 -9.45
N GLU A 236 -27.23 -1.24 -10.14
CA GLU A 236 -27.24 -2.63 -9.67
C GLU A 236 -25.99 -3.39 -10.12
N ILE A 237 -25.65 -4.46 -9.40
CA ILE A 237 -24.67 -5.45 -9.87
C ILE A 237 -25.33 -6.21 -11.05
N PRO A 238 -24.74 -6.25 -12.26
CA PRO A 238 -25.39 -6.88 -13.41
C PRO A 238 -25.47 -8.41 -13.33
N GLU A 239 -26.62 -8.99 -13.66
CA GLU A 239 -26.85 -10.45 -13.74
C GLU A 239 -25.87 -11.18 -14.69
N ASN A 240 -25.24 -10.49 -15.67
CA ASN A 240 -24.24 -11.12 -16.54
C ASN A 240 -22.92 -11.44 -15.84
N PHE A 241 -22.67 -10.93 -14.62
CA PHE A 241 -21.45 -11.25 -13.84
C PHE A 241 -21.33 -12.75 -13.59
N GLY A 242 -22.45 -13.48 -13.44
CA GLY A 242 -22.47 -14.94 -13.36
C GLY A 242 -21.93 -15.69 -14.59
N ARG A 243 -21.56 -14.99 -15.67
CA ARG A 243 -20.89 -15.55 -16.86
C ARG A 243 -19.36 -15.51 -16.78
N PHE A 244 -18.77 -14.84 -15.79
CA PHE A 244 -17.31 -14.71 -15.64
C PHE A 244 -16.71 -15.98 -15.01
N SER A 245 -16.79 -17.11 -15.72
CA SER A 245 -16.45 -18.45 -15.18
C SER A 245 -14.99 -18.65 -14.77
N LYS A 246 -14.09 -17.70 -15.08
CA LYS A 246 -12.71 -17.65 -14.59
C LYS A 246 -12.54 -16.88 -13.27
N LEU A 247 -13.54 -16.12 -12.81
CA LEU A 247 -13.40 -15.12 -11.75
C LEU A 247 -13.15 -15.77 -10.38
N GLN A 248 -11.97 -15.49 -9.81
CA GLN A 248 -11.54 -15.98 -8.49
C GLN A 248 -11.66 -14.90 -7.41
N HIS A 249 -11.57 -13.63 -7.77
CA HIS A 249 -11.65 -12.50 -6.85
C HIS A 249 -12.54 -11.40 -7.41
N LEU A 250 -13.56 -11.02 -6.65
CA LEU A 250 -14.45 -9.90 -6.94
C LEU A 250 -14.51 -8.96 -5.73
N ASP A 251 -14.02 -7.73 -5.90
CA ASP A 251 -14.15 -6.65 -4.92
C ASP A 251 -14.82 -5.42 -5.54
N LEU A 252 -16.03 -5.13 -5.06
CA LEU A 252 -16.83 -3.94 -5.39
C LEU A 252 -17.12 -3.11 -4.12
N SER A 253 -16.34 -3.28 -3.06
CA SER A 253 -16.59 -2.64 -1.77
C SER A 253 -16.39 -1.12 -1.80
N PHE A 254 -17.01 -0.41 -0.85
CA PHE A 254 -16.96 1.05 -0.71
C PHE A 254 -17.49 1.80 -1.95
N ASN A 255 -18.66 1.40 -2.46
CA ASN A 255 -19.31 2.03 -3.61
C ASN A 255 -20.75 2.48 -3.25
N LYS A 256 -21.54 2.88 -4.26
CA LYS A 256 -22.94 3.29 -4.15
C LYS A 256 -23.87 2.28 -4.86
N LEU A 257 -23.46 1.01 -4.96
CA LEU A 257 -24.25 -0.02 -5.63
C LEU A 257 -25.52 -0.31 -4.83
N ALA A 258 -26.62 -0.57 -5.52
CA ALA A 258 -27.94 -0.76 -4.94
C ALA A 258 -28.65 -1.99 -5.53
N GLY A 259 -29.89 -2.25 -5.10
CA GLY A 259 -30.67 -3.42 -5.51
C GLY A 259 -30.24 -4.70 -4.78
N SER A 260 -30.62 -5.85 -5.31
CA SER A 260 -30.28 -7.17 -4.76
C SER A 260 -28.96 -7.71 -5.30
N ILE A 261 -28.31 -8.58 -4.54
CA ILE A 261 -27.18 -9.38 -5.05
C ILE A 261 -27.71 -10.37 -6.10
N PRO A 262 -27.20 -10.37 -7.35
CA PRO A 262 -27.69 -11.23 -8.42
C PRO A 262 -27.58 -12.72 -8.10
N SER A 263 -28.64 -13.46 -8.39
CA SER A 263 -28.66 -14.92 -8.19
C SER A 263 -27.60 -15.62 -9.06
N SER A 264 -27.29 -15.08 -10.24
CA SER A 264 -26.30 -15.64 -11.16
C SER A 264 -24.88 -15.74 -10.60
N LEU A 265 -24.53 -14.99 -9.54
CA LEU A 265 -23.21 -15.10 -8.90
C LEU A 265 -22.94 -16.50 -8.34
N GLN A 266 -23.99 -17.29 -8.04
CA GLN A 266 -23.86 -18.70 -7.65
C GLN A 266 -23.20 -19.58 -8.75
N ASN A 267 -23.23 -19.14 -10.02
CA ASN A 267 -22.59 -19.83 -11.13
C ASN A 267 -21.06 -19.68 -11.13
N LEU A 268 -20.51 -18.79 -10.31
CA LEU A 268 -19.07 -18.54 -10.19
C LEU A 268 -18.40 -19.60 -9.29
N THR A 269 -18.40 -20.85 -9.77
CA THR A 269 -17.95 -22.03 -9.01
C THR A 269 -16.46 -22.04 -8.65
N VAL A 270 -15.66 -21.17 -9.26
CA VAL A 270 -14.23 -20.97 -8.95
C VAL A 270 -13.94 -19.73 -8.09
N LEU A 271 -14.97 -18.95 -7.74
CA LEU A 271 -14.83 -17.73 -6.93
C LEU A 271 -14.32 -18.09 -5.53
N GLN A 272 -13.26 -17.40 -5.10
CA GLN A 272 -12.64 -17.57 -3.79
C GLN A 272 -12.95 -16.39 -2.87
N TYR A 273 -13.07 -15.18 -3.41
CA TYR A 273 -13.27 -13.97 -2.62
C TYR A 273 -14.37 -13.09 -3.23
N LEU A 274 -15.36 -12.73 -2.42
CA LEU A 274 -16.44 -11.82 -2.79
C LEU A 274 -16.57 -10.71 -1.74
N TYR A 275 -16.18 -9.50 -2.11
CA TYR A 275 -16.25 -8.30 -1.26
C TYR A 275 -17.25 -7.29 -1.85
N LEU A 276 -18.37 -7.11 -1.14
CA LEU A 276 -19.46 -6.20 -1.48
C LEU A 276 -19.74 -5.18 -0.36
N GLY A 277 -18.92 -5.19 0.69
CA GLY A 277 -19.13 -4.37 1.89
C GLY A 277 -19.12 -2.87 1.62
N ASN A 278 -19.81 -2.09 2.45
CA ASN A 278 -19.99 -0.63 2.32
C ASN A 278 -20.59 -0.26 0.95
N ASN A 279 -21.84 -0.63 0.76
CA ASN A 279 -22.67 -0.29 -0.40
C ASN A 279 -24.13 -0.01 0.07
N ASN A 280 -25.05 0.20 -0.87
CA ASN A 280 -26.48 0.36 -0.62
C ASN A 280 -27.29 -0.87 -1.11
N LEU A 281 -26.69 -2.07 -1.08
CA LEU A 281 -27.35 -3.32 -1.48
C LEU A 281 -28.44 -3.70 -0.46
N SER A 282 -29.42 -4.47 -0.92
CA SER A 282 -30.64 -4.79 -0.17
C SER A 282 -31.17 -6.19 -0.51
N GLY A 283 -32.23 -6.63 0.18
CA GLY A 283 -32.85 -7.94 -0.04
C GLY A 283 -32.11 -9.08 0.67
N GLU A 284 -32.34 -10.31 0.23
CA GLU A 284 -31.73 -11.52 0.82
C GLU A 284 -30.45 -11.96 0.11
N LEU A 285 -29.60 -12.72 0.80
CA LEU A 285 -28.48 -13.42 0.18
C LEU A 285 -28.98 -14.56 -0.72
N PRO A 286 -28.44 -14.73 -1.95
CA PRO A 286 -28.76 -15.89 -2.78
C PRO A 286 -28.37 -17.20 -2.06
N LYS A 287 -29.29 -18.18 -2.07
CA LYS A 287 -29.15 -19.43 -1.28
C LYS A 287 -27.88 -20.22 -1.58
N ASP A 288 -27.42 -20.19 -2.83
CA ASP A 288 -26.24 -20.93 -3.29
C ASP A 288 -25.00 -20.04 -3.49
N ILE A 289 -24.98 -18.82 -2.91
CA ILE A 289 -23.85 -17.88 -3.03
C ILE A 289 -22.54 -18.43 -2.43
N ILE A 290 -22.62 -19.30 -1.42
CA ILE A 290 -21.46 -19.94 -0.78
C ILE A 290 -21.03 -21.17 -1.62
N THR A 291 -20.26 -20.92 -2.67
CA THR A 291 -19.79 -21.99 -3.58
C THR A 291 -18.67 -22.85 -2.95
N PRO A 292 -18.40 -24.06 -3.49
CA PRO A 292 -17.35 -24.95 -2.96
C PRO A 292 -15.93 -24.35 -2.95
N LYS A 293 -15.66 -23.31 -3.75
CA LYS A 293 -14.35 -22.61 -3.77
C LYS A 293 -14.31 -21.32 -2.93
N LEU A 294 -15.45 -20.79 -2.49
CA LEU A 294 -15.49 -19.52 -1.74
C LEU A 294 -14.79 -19.63 -0.38
N ILE A 295 -13.86 -18.71 -0.11
CA ILE A 295 -13.04 -18.58 1.11
C ILE A 295 -13.52 -17.40 1.95
N ALA A 296 -13.90 -16.29 1.31
CA ALA A 296 -14.41 -15.11 2.01
C ALA A 296 -15.62 -14.48 1.32
N LEU A 297 -16.60 -14.08 2.14
CA LEU A 297 -17.75 -13.26 1.75
C LEU A 297 -17.89 -12.06 2.68
N ASP A 298 -17.68 -10.85 2.18
CA ASP A 298 -18.01 -9.62 2.90
C ASP A 298 -19.22 -8.95 2.28
N VAL A 299 -20.25 -8.76 3.09
CA VAL A 299 -21.48 -8.02 2.75
C VAL A 299 -21.77 -6.93 3.79
N SER A 300 -20.79 -6.59 4.63
CA SER A 300 -20.93 -5.62 5.72
C SER A 300 -21.42 -4.24 5.24
N PHE A 301 -22.07 -3.48 6.12
CA PHE A 301 -22.55 -2.11 5.87
C PHE A 301 -23.37 -2.01 4.57
N ASN A 302 -24.47 -2.78 4.54
CA ASN A 302 -25.46 -2.84 3.47
C ASN A 302 -26.84 -3.12 4.08
N GLY A 303 -27.93 -2.77 3.39
CA GLY A 303 -29.31 -3.08 3.79
C GLY A 303 -29.76 -4.53 3.53
N ILE A 304 -28.83 -5.49 3.53
CA ILE A 304 -29.11 -6.92 3.27
C ILE A 304 -29.74 -7.55 4.52
N SER A 305 -30.71 -8.45 4.35
CA SER A 305 -31.50 -9.07 5.42
C SER A 305 -31.67 -10.58 5.24
N GLY A 306 -32.34 -11.22 6.18
CA GLY A 306 -32.75 -12.63 6.08
C GLY A 306 -31.84 -13.56 6.88
N ASN A 307 -31.71 -14.81 6.42
CA ASN A 307 -30.93 -15.84 7.10
C ASN A 307 -29.62 -16.14 6.36
N VAL A 308 -28.64 -16.64 7.10
CA VAL A 308 -27.40 -17.19 6.54
C VAL A 308 -27.72 -18.45 5.72
N PRO A 309 -27.13 -18.61 4.52
CA PRO A 309 -27.28 -19.83 3.71
C PRO A 309 -26.89 -21.13 4.44
N SER A 310 -27.66 -22.20 4.21
CA SER A 310 -27.51 -23.47 4.95
C SER A 310 -26.21 -24.24 4.67
N ASN A 311 -25.49 -23.88 3.61
CA ASN A 311 -24.17 -24.41 3.24
C ASN A 311 -22.99 -23.69 3.95
N PHE A 312 -23.27 -22.80 4.91
CA PHE A 312 -22.26 -22.02 5.64
C PHE A 312 -21.25 -22.84 6.46
N ALA A 313 -21.59 -24.04 6.93
CA ALA A 313 -20.80 -24.85 7.87
C ALA A 313 -19.49 -25.46 7.30
N LYS A 314 -18.86 -24.79 6.34
CA LYS A 314 -17.64 -25.17 5.64
C LYS A 314 -16.39 -24.67 6.38
N THR A 315 -15.53 -25.60 6.78
CA THR A 315 -14.23 -25.27 7.40
C THR A 315 -13.39 -24.33 6.53
N GLY A 316 -12.86 -23.27 7.13
CA GLY A 316 -11.99 -22.29 6.45
C GLY A 316 -12.73 -21.25 5.61
N PHE A 317 -14.07 -21.27 5.58
CA PHE A 317 -14.86 -20.15 5.07
C PHE A 317 -14.93 -19.03 6.13
N SER A 318 -14.94 -17.79 5.68
CA SER A 318 -15.01 -16.59 6.52
C SER A 318 -16.06 -15.64 5.97
N MET A 319 -16.89 -15.05 6.84
CA MET A 319 -17.98 -14.18 6.42
C MET A 319 -18.11 -12.96 7.32
N ASN A 320 -18.33 -11.80 6.71
CA ASN A 320 -18.58 -10.55 7.40
C ASN A 320 -19.98 -10.01 7.03
N VAL A 321 -20.84 -9.89 8.05
CA VAL A 321 -22.23 -9.42 7.97
C VAL A 321 -22.46 -8.16 8.82
N LEU A 322 -21.38 -7.51 9.28
CA LEU A 322 -21.42 -6.38 10.19
C LEU A 322 -22.27 -5.24 9.63
N GLY A 323 -23.24 -4.70 10.39
CA GLY A 323 -24.10 -3.61 9.90
C GLY A 323 -25.08 -4.00 8.77
N THR A 324 -25.32 -5.30 8.55
CA THR A 324 -26.48 -5.80 7.80
C THR A 324 -27.66 -6.07 8.75
N SER A 325 -28.76 -6.67 8.28
CA SER A 325 -29.88 -7.21 9.07
C SER A 325 -30.03 -8.73 8.92
N ILE A 326 -28.92 -9.45 8.70
CA ILE A 326 -28.89 -10.92 8.62
C ILE A 326 -28.92 -11.53 10.03
N ASP A 327 -29.72 -12.58 10.27
CA ASP A 327 -29.67 -13.35 11.53
C ASP A 327 -28.37 -14.17 11.57
N SER A 328 -27.42 -13.70 12.38
CA SER A 328 -26.06 -14.24 12.48
C SER A 328 -25.88 -15.28 13.60
N LYS A 329 -26.93 -15.70 14.32
CA LYS A 329 -26.82 -16.56 15.53
C LYS A 329 -26.10 -17.90 15.31
N ASN A 330 -26.06 -18.40 14.07
CA ASN A 330 -25.38 -19.64 13.67
C ASN A 330 -24.11 -19.39 12.83
N LEU A 331 -23.72 -18.12 12.62
CA LEU A 331 -22.60 -17.69 11.77
C LEU A 331 -21.32 -17.47 12.58
N LEU A 332 -21.47 -16.80 13.71
CA LEU A 332 -20.39 -16.30 14.54
C LEU A 332 -20.42 -17.01 15.90
N ASP A 333 -19.37 -16.86 16.69
CA ASP A 333 -19.47 -17.18 18.12
C ASP A 333 -20.60 -16.36 18.78
N SER A 334 -21.07 -16.79 19.96
CA SER A 334 -22.22 -16.16 20.60
C SER A 334 -22.00 -14.67 20.92
N LYS A 335 -20.78 -14.26 21.25
CA LYS A 335 -20.44 -12.86 21.57
C LYS A 335 -20.38 -12.00 20.33
N SER A 336 -19.78 -12.51 19.25
CA SER A 336 -19.76 -11.84 17.96
C SER A 336 -21.15 -11.77 17.31
N SER A 337 -22.03 -12.73 17.59
CA SER A 337 -23.46 -12.65 17.25
C SER A 337 -24.20 -11.57 18.04
N GLU A 338 -24.02 -11.54 19.37
CA GLU A 338 -24.59 -10.50 20.25
C GLU A 338 -24.11 -9.09 19.86
N PHE A 339 -22.84 -8.94 19.50
CA PHE A 339 -22.23 -7.71 18.98
C PHE A 339 -22.92 -7.21 17.70
N VAL A 340 -23.11 -8.08 16.71
CA VAL A 340 -23.79 -7.71 15.45
C VAL A 340 -25.22 -7.23 15.71
N LEU A 341 -25.97 -7.92 16.58
CA LEU A 341 -27.32 -7.51 17.00
C LEU A 341 -27.33 -6.17 17.76
N CYS A 342 -26.27 -5.88 18.52
CA CYS A 342 -26.07 -4.62 19.26
C CYS A 342 -25.88 -3.44 18.31
N LEU A 343 -25.02 -3.59 17.27
CA LEU A 343 -24.83 -2.54 16.26
C LEU A 343 -26.07 -2.29 15.39
N GLN A 344 -26.91 -3.32 15.21
CA GLN A 344 -28.22 -3.19 14.54
C GLN A 344 -29.27 -2.49 15.42
N GLY A 345 -28.97 -2.21 16.70
CA GLY A 345 -29.93 -1.67 17.68
C GLY A 345 -31.03 -2.67 18.07
N GLN A 346 -30.91 -3.95 17.72
CA GLN A 346 -31.88 -4.99 18.05
C GLN A 346 -31.74 -5.49 19.49
N THR A 347 -30.51 -5.48 20.00
CA THR A 347 -30.20 -5.73 21.42
C THR A 347 -29.52 -4.49 22.01
N LYS A 348 -29.55 -4.37 23.34
CA LYS A 348 -28.59 -3.49 24.00
C LYS A 348 -27.21 -4.10 23.84
N CYS A 349 -26.23 -3.27 23.47
CA CYS A 349 -24.83 -3.58 23.69
C CYS A 349 -24.63 -3.83 25.19
N SER A 350 -24.51 -5.10 25.56
CA SER A 350 -24.26 -5.61 26.91
C SER A 350 -25.27 -5.24 28.02
N ASN A 351 -25.10 -5.90 29.17
CA ASN A 351 -25.70 -5.54 30.46
C ASN A 351 -24.62 -5.19 31.51
N GLN A 352 -23.38 -4.93 31.07
CA GLN A 352 -22.28 -4.61 31.97
C GLN A 352 -22.35 -3.17 32.51
N ILE A 353 -21.58 -2.92 33.57
CA ILE A 353 -21.44 -1.59 34.16
C ILE A 353 -20.74 -0.70 33.13
N PRO A 354 -21.30 0.47 32.77
CA PRO A 354 -20.68 1.36 31.78
C PRO A 354 -19.23 1.71 32.14
N THR A 355 -18.35 1.62 31.15
CA THR A 355 -16.91 1.81 31.30
C THR A 355 -16.48 3.20 30.83
N SER A 356 -15.42 3.72 31.45
CA SER A 356 -14.80 4.99 31.05
C SER A 356 -13.60 4.79 30.11
N SER A 357 -13.26 3.55 29.72
CA SER A 357 -12.07 3.26 28.92
C SER A 357 -12.00 1.81 28.41
N PHE A 358 -11.34 1.62 27.27
CA PHE A 358 -10.86 0.31 26.81
C PHE A 358 -9.45 0.43 26.22
N SER A 359 -8.67 -0.65 26.24
CA SER A 359 -7.35 -0.69 25.59
C SER A 359 -7.07 -2.08 25.01
N VAL A 360 -6.45 -2.12 23.84
CA VAL A 360 -6.26 -3.34 23.01
C VAL A 360 -4.81 -3.41 22.54
N LYS A 361 -4.14 -4.56 22.70
CA LYS A 361 -2.83 -4.82 22.09
C LYS A 361 -3.03 -5.52 20.75
N SER A 362 -3.19 -4.73 19.69
CA SER A 362 -3.52 -5.21 18.35
C SER A 362 -2.58 -6.30 17.85
N GLY A 363 -3.13 -7.48 17.57
CA GLY A 363 -2.38 -8.64 17.08
C GLY A 363 -1.49 -9.33 18.12
N GLY A 364 -1.66 -9.04 19.41
CA GLY A 364 -0.81 -9.58 20.48
C GLY A 364 -1.58 -9.95 21.76
N THR A 365 -0.89 -10.66 22.65
CA THR A 365 -1.49 -11.15 23.90
C THR A 365 -1.63 -10.07 24.97
N GLU A 366 -2.51 -10.27 25.96
CA GLU A 366 -2.73 -9.29 27.03
C GLU A 366 -1.43 -8.86 27.74
N MET A 367 -1.33 -7.59 28.11
CA MET A 367 -0.18 -7.05 28.84
C MET A 367 -0.53 -5.81 29.68
N THR A 368 0.40 -5.34 30.50
CA THR A 368 0.30 -4.07 31.22
C THR A 368 1.53 -3.21 30.91
N SER A 369 1.32 -1.93 30.59
CA SER A 369 2.41 -0.98 30.33
C SER A 369 3.14 -0.55 31.61
N ALA A 370 4.30 0.07 31.45
CA ALA A 370 5.05 0.75 32.51
C ALA A 370 4.25 1.89 33.17
N SER A 371 3.23 2.43 32.49
CA SER A 371 2.27 3.39 33.06
C SER A 371 1.09 2.75 33.82
N GLY A 372 1.01 1.42 33.85
CA GLY A 372 -0.06 0.68 34.54
C GLY A 372 -1.34 0.50 33.72
N ILE A 373 -1.34 0.82 32.42
CA ILE A 373 -2.49 0.61 31.54
C ILE A 373 -2.52 -0.88 31.16
N LYS A 374 -3.63 -1.57 31.46
CA LYS A 374 -3.86 -2.92 30.96
C LYS A 374 -4.42 -2.86 29.53
N TYR A 375 -3.77 -3.60 28.63
CA TYR A 375 -4.19 -3.83 27.26
C TYR A 375 -4.73 -5.26 27.12
N ASP A 376 -5.91 -5.37 26.54
CA ASP A 376 -6.59 -6.65 26.31
C ASP A 376 -6.01 -7.38 25.09
N ASP A 377 -6.18 -8.71 25.09
CA ASP A 377 -5.67 -9.66 24.11
C ASP A 377 -6.38 -9.56 22.75
N ASP A 378 -5.62 -9.35 21.68
CA ASP A 378 -6.09 -9.35 20.29
C ASP A 378 -5.23 -10.28 19.41
N SER A 379 -4.79 -11.40 19.98
CA SER A 379 -3.99 -12.43 19.30
C SER A 379 -4.79 -13.35 18.36
N GLU A 380 -6.12 -13.18 18.30
CA GLU A 380 -7.01 -14.03 17.52
C GLU A 380 -6.69 -14.01 16.00
N LYS A 381 -6.79 -15.18 15.37
CA LYS A 381 -6.53 -15.38 13.94
C LYS A 381 -7.76 -15.01 13.12
N LEU A 382 -7.81 -13.76 12.66
CA LEU A 382 -8.81 -13.32 11.69
C LEU A 382 -8.54 -13.91 10.30
N GLY A 383 -9.62 -14.08 9.53
CA GLY A 383 -9.58 -14.37 8.09
C GLY A 383 -9.84 -13.13 7.24
N SER A 384 -10.01 -13.36 5.94
CA SER A 384 -10.16 -12.30 4.92
C SER A 384 -11.52 -11.59 4.93
N ALA A 385 -12.52 -12.12 5.63
CA ALA A 385 -13.76 -11.45 6.01
C ALA A 385 -14.17 -11.94 7.39
N SER A 386 -13.85 -11.18 8.45
CA SER A 386 -14.00 -11.67 9.83
C SER A 386 -14.41 -10.60 10.82
N ILE A 387 -15.04 -11.08 11.89
CA ILE A 387 -15.45 -10.33 13.07
C ILE A 387 -14.98 -11.14 14.27
N TYR A 388 -14.40 -10.48 15.27
CA TYR A 388 -14.04 -11.07 16.56
C TYR A 388 -14.48 -10.13 17.69
N THR A 389 -15.08 -10.69 18.72
CA THR A 389 -15.44 -9.99 19.96
C THR A 389 -14.64 -10.57 21.11
N ASN A 390 -14.04 -9.71 21.92
CA ASN A 390 -13.10 -10.15 22.95
C ASN A 390 -13.78 -10.93 24.09
N SER A 391 -12.97 -11.55 24.95
CA SER A 391 -13.46 -12.41 26.03
C SER A 391 -14.40 -11.71 27.03
N LYS A 392 -14.29 -10.39 27.20
CA LYS A 392 -15.14 -9.57 28.08
C LYS A 392 -16.32 -8.92 27.36
N SER A 393 -16.42 -9.02 26.04
CA SER A 393 -17.40 -8.31 25.20
C SER A 393 -17.40 -6.77 25.35
N ASN A 394 -16.28 -6.16 25.74
CA ASN A 394 -16.13 -4.70 25.84
C ASN A 394 -15.48 -4.07 24.59
N TRP A 395 -14.95 -4.87 23.67
CA TRP A 395 -14.56 -4.41 22.34
C TRP A 395 -14.61 -5.55 21.30
N ALA A 396 -14.68 -5.16 20.03
CA ALA A 396 -14.63 -6.07 18.87
C ALA A 396 -13.74 -5.49 17.76
N VAL A 397 -13.32 -6.36 16.85
CA VAL A 397 -12.56 -6.01 15.64
C VAL A 397 -13.16 -6.68 14.42
N SER A 398 -13.16 -5.98 13.30
CA SER A 398 -13.56 -6.49 11.98
C SER A 398 -12.45 -6.26 10.98
N ASN A 399 -12.20 -7.26 10.13
CA ASN A 399 -11.17 -7.24 9.09
C ASN A 399 -11.77 -7.68 7.75
N THR A 400 -11.44 -6.98 6.67
CA THR A 400 -11.88 -7.31 5.30
C THR A 400 -10.77 -7.16 4.26
N GLY A 401 -10.93 -7.91 3.16
CA GLY A 401 -10.02 -7.94 2.01
C GLY A 401 -9.00 -9.10 2.07
N ASN A 402 -8.26 -9.30 0.98
CA ASN A 402 -7.20 -10.32 0.88
C ASN A 402 -5.90 -9.71 0.32
N PHE A 403 -4.75 -10.06 0.88
CA PHE A 403 -3.45 -9.68 0.34
C PHE A 403 -3.15 -10.46 -0.95
N LEU A 404 -3.61 -9.95 -2.09
CA LEU A 404 -3.38 -10.55 -3.41
C LEU A 404 -1.90 -10.83 -3.65
N PHE A 405 -1.60 -12.03 -4.15
CA PHE A 405 -0.26 -12.53 -4.47
C PHE A 405 0.75 -12.60 -3.31
N ASN A 406 0.30 -12.53 -2.04
CA ASN A 406 1.19 -12.67 -0.89
C ASN A 406 1.78 -14.10 -0.79
N PRO A 407 3.11 -14.27 -0.87
CA PRO A 407 3.75 -15.60 -0.84
C PRO A 407 3.63 -16.29 0.53
N ASN A 408 3.35 -15.55 1.60
CA ASN A 408 3.20 -16.06 2.96
C ASN A 408 1.75 -16.41 3.33
N GLY A 409 0.84 -16.34 2.35
CA GLY A 409 -0.60 -16.50 2.55
C GLY A 409 -1.25 -15.31 3.26
N PRO A 410 -2.55 -15.43 3.62
CA PRO A 410 -3.27 -14.37 4.32
C PRO A 410 -2.80 -14.25 5.78
N GLN A 411 -1.97 -13.23 6.04
CA GLN A 411 -1.48 -12.86 7.38
C GLN A 411 -2.09 -11.51 7.79
N TYR A 412 -2.77 -11.46 8.95
CA TYR A 412 -3.41 -10.24 9.47
C TYR A 412 -2.78 -9.72 10.77
N ILE A 413 -1.62 -10.28 11.13
CA ILE A 413 -0.78 -9.85 12.24
C ILE A 413 0.64 -9.71 11.70
N ALA A 414 1.26 -8.56 11.92
CA ALA A 414 2.69 -8.35 11.76
C ALA A 414 3.38 -8.50 13.13
N ASN A 415 4.58 -9.07 13.15
CA ASN A 415 5.38 -9.21 14.36
C ASN A 415 6.86 -8.92 14.11
N THR A 416 7.60 -8.57 15.17
CA THR A 416 9.06 -8.45 15.12
C THR A 416 9.71 -8.77 16.48
N ASP A 417 10.86 -9.43 16.44
CA ASP A 417 11.70 -9.63 17.63
C ASP A 417 12.55 -8.38 17.96
N SER A 418 12.60 -7.41 17.04
CA SER A 418 13.39 -6.18 17.17
C SER A 418 12.95 -5.35 18.38
N GLN A 419 13.90 -4.70 19.05
CA GLN A 419 13.58 -3.70 20.06
C GLN A 419 12.96 -2.46 19.39
N ILE A 420 11.83 -1.99 19.91
CA ILE A 420 11.16 -0.79 19.45
C ILE A 420 11.66 0.39 20.27
N THR A 421 12.15 1.41 19.57
CA THR A 421 12.71 2.64 20.17
C THR A 421 11.66 3.75 20.28
N ASN A 422 12.00 4.86 20.93
CA ASN A 422 11.07 5.97 21.24
C ASN A 422 9.89 5.59 22.17
N THR A 423 10.02 4.52 22.94
CA THR A 423 9.04 4.05 23.93
C THR A 423 9.76 3.39 25.11
N LEU A 424 9.10 3.34 26.28
CA LEU A 424 9.50 2.48 27.41
C LEU A 424 8.85 1.09 27.31
N ASP A 425 7.76 0.97 26.54
CA ASP A 425 6.91 -0.21 26.41
C ASP A 425 7.18 -0.96 25.09
N SER A 426 8.41 -1.40 24.84
CA SER A 426 8.77 -2.03 23.55
C SER A 426 7.88 -3.22 23.17
N GLU A 427 7.44 -4.01 24.16
CA GLU A 427 6.60 -5.20 23.95
C GLU A 427 5.17 -4.87 23.46
N LEU A 428 4.71 -3.62 23.63
CA LEU A 428 3.42 -3.14 23.14
C LEU A 428 3.42 -2.99 21.60
N TYR A 429 4.59 -2.75 21.01
CA TYR A 429 4.75 -2.41 19.59
C TYR A 429 5.38 -3.54 18.76
N LYS A 430 5.75 -4.66 19.38
CA LYS A 430 6.32 -5.83 18.68
C LYS A 430 5.29 -6.64 17.89
N THR A 431 4.00 -6.42 18.12
CA THR A 431 2.91 -6.95 17.32
C THR A 431 2.06 -5.80 16.78
N ALA A 432 1.40 -6.02 15.66
CA ALA A 432 0.39 -5.12 15.12
C ALA A 432 -0.64 -5.92 14.31
N ARG A 433 -1.90 -5.48 14.31
CA ARG A 433 -2.84 -5.94 13.27
C ARG A 433 -2.57 -5.20 11.96
N ILE A 434 -2.73 -5.93 10.85
CA ILE A 434 -2.65 -5.41 9.49
C ILE A 434 -3.87 -5.85 8.68
N SER A 435 -4.26 -5.08 7.68
CA SER A 435 -5.35 -5.41 6.78
C SER A 435 -5.08 -4.95 5.34
N PRO A 436 -5.55 -5.67 4.32
CA PRO A 436 -5.43 -5.27 2.92
C PRO A 436 -6.53 -4.30 2.44
N SER A 437 -7.58 -4.01 3.22
CA SER A 437 -8.65 -3.10 2.78
C SER A 437 -9.24 -2.28 3.93
N SER A 438 -9.78 -2.93 4.96
CA SER A 438 -10.42 -2.26 6.09
C SER A 438 -10.22 -3.06 7.39
N LEU A 439 -9.73 -2.37 8.41
CA LEU A 439 -9.59 -2.85 9.78
C LEU A 439 -10.37 -1.91 10.70
N ARG A 440 -11.37 -2.42 11.42
CA ARG A 440 -12.28 -1.58 12.22
C ARG A 440 -12.41 -2.11 13.63
N TYR A 441 -12.09 -1.29 14.62
CA TYR A 441 -12.25 -1.59 16.04
C TYR A 441 -13.45 -0.86 16.61
N PHE A 442 -14.16 -1.54 17.50
CA PHE A 442 -15.32 -1.01 18.21
C PHE A 442 -15.11 -1.18 19.71
N GLY A 443 -15.32 -0.12 20.49
CA GLY A 443 -15.40 -0.19 21.96
C GLY A 443 -16.85 -0.07 22.41
N PHE A 444 -17.26 -0.86 23.41
CA PHE A 444 -18.64 -0.92 23.90
C PHE A 444 -18.78 -0.45 25.34
N ASP A 445 -20.04 -0.32 25.75
CA ASP A 445 -20.48 0.02 27.10
C ASP A 445 -19.87 1.35 27.59
N LEU A 446 -19.48 2.23 26.66
CA LEU A 446 -18.82 3.48 27.00
C LEU A 446 -19.85 4.49 27.52
N MET A 447 -19.53 5.16 28.63
CA MET A 447 -20.36 6.26 29.13
C MET A 447 -20.44 7.39 28.09
N ASN A 448 -21.63 7.93 27.80
CA ASN A 448 -21.75 9.07 26.90
C ASN A 448 -20.91 10.26 27.41
N GLY A 449 -20.13 10.88 26.51
CA GLY A 449 -19.21 11.95 26.86
C GLY A 449 -18.04 12.09 25.89
N LYS A 450 -17.08 12.94 26.26
CA LYS A 450 -15.85 13.16 25.48
C LYS A 450 -14.78 12.15 25.86
N TYR A 451 -14.12 11.58 24.87
CA TYR A 451 -13.02 10.63 25.00
C TYR A 451 -11.75 11.15 24.34
N ILE A 452 -10.62 10.73 24.89
CA ILE A 452 -9.29 10.82 24.28
C ILE A 452 -8.98 9.44 23.71
N ILE A 453 -8.45 9.41 22.50
CA ILE A 453 -8.12 8.22 21.72
C ILE A 453 -6.63 8.29 21.40
N GLU A 454 -5.85 7.38 21.96
CA GLU A 454 -4.42 7.20 21.70
C GLU A 454 -4.23 5.99 20.80
N LEU A 455 -3.78 6.23 19.57
CA LEU A 455 -3.47 5.21 18.57
C LEU A 455 -1.95 5.02 18.52
N HIS A 456 -1.50 3.80 18.79
CA HIS A 456 -0.10 3.44 18.91
C HIS A 456 0.37 2.71 17.64
N PHE A 457 1.48 3.19 17.07
CA PHE A 457 2.03 2.68 15.82
C PHE A 457 3.55 2.47 15.91
N ALA A 458 4.04 1.44 15.23
CA ALA A 458 5.43 1.32 14.80
C ALA A 458 5.45 0.52 13.49
N GLU A 459 6.19 0.97 12.47
CA GLU A 459 6.38 0.15 11.28
C GLU A 459 7.34 -1.00 11.61
N ILE A 460 6.86 -2.22 11.46
CA ILE A 460 7.56 -3.46 11.84
C ILE A 460 7.61 -4.51 10.71
N GLY A 461 6.87 -4.31 9.62
CA GLY A 461 6.91 -5.17 8.42
C GLY A 461 7.93 -4.70 7.37
N MET A 462 8.27 -3.42 7.36
CA MET A 462 9.31 -2.83 6.52
C MET A 462 10.57 -2.51 7.36
N ASP A 463 11.75 -2.75 6.79
CA ASP A 463 13.04 -2.46 7.47
C ASP A 463 13.41 -0.96 7.38
N ASP A 464 14.60 -0.58 7.88
CA ASP A 464 15.16 0.76 7.65
C ASP A 464 15.73 0.91 6.24
N THR A 465 15.78 2.16 5.74
CA THR A 465 16.20 2.58 4.39
C THR A 465 17.63 2.21 3.97
N ARG A 466 18.39 1.51 4.81
CA ARG A 466 19.74 0.97 4.49
C ARG A 466 19.72 -0.16 3.46
N SER A 467 18.55 -0.72 3.19
CA SER A 467 18.34 -1.71 2.13
C SER A 467 17.06 -1.39 1.38
N TRP A 468 16.91 -1.95 0.17
CA TRP A 468 15.72 -1.78 -0.65
C TRP A 468 14.41 -2.19 0.07
N LYS A 469 14.50 -3.12 1.03
CA LYS A 469 13.37 -3.57 1.88
C LYS A 469 12.80 -2.47 2.79
N GLY A 470 13.58 -1.43 3.07
CA GLY A 470 13.15 -0.25 3.83
C GLY A 470 12.77 0.95 2.97
N LEU A 471 12.75 0.81 1.64
CA LEU A 471 12.22 1.83 0.72
C LEU A 471 10.70 1.71 0.52
N GLY A 472 10.08 0.65 1.09
CA GLY A 472 8.65 0.49 1.10
C GLY A 472 7.96 1.64 1.83
N ARG A 473 6.75 1.99 1.39
CA ARG A 473 5.92 3.04 1.98
C ARG A 473 4.55 2.47 2.30
N ARG A 474 4.20 2.42 3.59
CA ARG A 474 2.83 2.14 4.02
C ARG A 474 2.04 3.44 4.09
N LEU A 475 0.86 3.48 3.46
CA LEU A 475 -0.08 4.60 3.47
C LEU A 475 -1.49 4.07 3.75
N PHE A 476 -2.23 4.74 4.63
CA PHE A 476 -3.62 4.42 4.95
C PHE A 476 -4.31 5.62 5.64
N ASP A 477 -5.63 5.66 5.56
CA ASP A 477 -6.45 6.64 6.28
C ASP A 477 -6.86 6.09 7.65
N VAL A 478 -7.15 7.00 8.58
CA VAL A 478 -7.74 6.67 9.89
C VAL A 478 -8.96 7.55 10.13
N TYR A 479 -10.06 6.92 10.52
CA TYR A 479 -11.32 7.55 10.86
C TYR A 479 -11.67 7.23 12.33
N VAL A 480 -12.22 8.20 13.05
CA VAL A 480 -12.74 8.03 14.42
C VAL A 480 -14.17 8.58 14.46
N GLN A 481 -15.14 7.77 14.88
CA GLN A 481 -16.57 8.09 14.81
C GLN A 481 -17.03 8.54 13.41
N GLY A 482 -16.43 7.99 12.35
CA GLY A 482 -16.72 8.33 10.95
C GLY A 482 -15.95 9.55 10.40
N GLU A 483 -15.34 10.38 11.24
CA GLU A 483 -14.55 11.53 10.79
C GLU A 483 -13.12 11.13 10.43
N LYS A 484 -12.62 11.56 9.26
CA LYS A 484 -11.23 11.28 8.82
C LYS A 484 -10.25 12.12 9.64
N VAL A 485 -9.51 11.48 10.54
CA VAL A 485 -8.54 12.13 11.44
C VAL A 485 -7.09 12.03 10.94
N LEU A 486 -6.79 11.07 10.05
CA LEU A 486 -5.53 10.97 9.32
C LEU A 486 -5.81 10.57 7.87
N GLU A 487 -5.05 11.15 6.95
CA GLU A 487 -5.07 10.88 5.51
C GLU A 487 -3.66 10.53 5.05
N ASP A 488 -3.53 9.53 4.18
CA ASP A 488 -2.24 9.04 3.65
C ASP A 488 -1.15 8.85 4.74
N PHE A 489 -1.55 8.29 5.90
CA PHE A 489 -0.71 8.21 7.07
C PHE A 489 0.47 7.26 6.87
N ASN A 490 1.69 7.80 7.00
CA ASN A 490 2.94 7.06 6.89
C ASN A 490 3.63 6.96 8.25
N ILE A 491 3.62 5.76 8.85
CA ILE A 491 4.17 5.51 10.18
C ILE A 491 5.68 5.80 10.22
N GLN A 492 6.46 5.35 9.24
CA GLN A 492 7.91 5.57 9.20
C GLN A 492 8.26 7.05 9.15
N LYS A 493 7.56 7.83 8.32
CA LYS A 493 7.77 9.27 8.16
C LYS A 493 7.49 10.01 9.47
N GLU A 494 6.41 9.66 10.15
CA GLU A 494 5.96 10.29 11.40
C GLU A 494 6.80 9.86 12.61
N ALA A 495 7.28 8.62 12.65
CA ALA A 495 8.17 8.11 13.71
C ALA A 495 9.66 8.46 13.48
N GLY A 496 10.04 8.84 12.26
CA GLY A 496 11.42 9.11 11.85
C GLY A 496 12.26 7.84 11.59
N GLY A 497 11.64 6.78 11.06
CA GLY A 497 12.25 5.48 10.73
C GLY A 497 11.37 4.29 11.10
N SER A 498 11.80 3.08 10.71
CA SER A 498 11.14 1.82 11.10
C SER A 498 11.49 1.45 12.54
N LYS A 499 10.73 0.55 13.17
CA LYS A 499 10.99 0.05 14.54
C LYS A 499 11.08 1.17 15.60
N ARG A 500 10.33 2.25 15.37
CA ARG A 500 10.19 3.42 16.23
C ARG A 500 8.72 3.62 16.58
N ALA A 501 8.43 3.79 17.86
CA ALA A 501 7.07 4.07 18.34
C ALA A 501 6.67 5.51 18.02
N VAL A 502 5.43 5.68 17.55
CA VAL A 502 4.72 6.97 17.46
C VAL A 502 3.29 6.80 17.96
N VAL A 503 2.79 7.80 18.67
CA VAL A 503 1.41 7.83 19.17
C VAL A 503 0.70 9.03 18.54
N LYS A 504 -0.52 8.82 18.04
CA LYS A 504 -1.38 9.89 17.55
C LYS A 504 -2.59 9.97 18.47
N THR A 505 -2.88 11.18 18.98
CA THR A 505 -3.92 11.42 19.97
C THR A 505 -5.04 12.25 19.37
N PHE A 506 -6.28 11.80 19.55
CA PHE A 506 -7.49 12.44 19.04
C PHE A 506 -8.53 12.61 20.14
N ASP A 507 -9.45 13.54 19.94
CA ASP A 507 -10.64 13.74 20.76
C ASP A 507 -11.88 13.28 19.96
N ALA A 508 -12.78 12.53 20.58
CA ALA A 508 -14.09 12.23 19.98
C ALA A 508 -15.20 12.16 21.04
N ASN A 509 -16.45 12.32 20.61
CA ASN A 509 -17.61 12.14 21.49
C ASN A 509 -18.22 10.75 21.30
N VAL A 510 -18.65 10.13 22.39
CA VAL A 510 -19.49 8.93 22.41
C VAL A 510 -20.91 9.36 22.80
N THR A 511 -21.89 9.00 21.97
CA THR A 511 -23.31 9.38 22.16
C THR A 511 -24.26 8.17 22.20
N ASN A 512 -23.80 7.01 21.74
CA ASN A 512 -24.54 5.75 21.58
C ASN A 512 -23.87 4.59 22.33
N ALA A 513 -23.04 4.90 23.34
CA ALA A 513 -22.18 3.95 24.06
C ALA A 513 -21.15 3.16 23.22
N ILE A 514 -20.95 3.52 21.95
CA ILE A 514 -20.00 2.87 21.05
C ILE A 514 -18.89 3.85 20.63
N MET A 515 -17.65 3.39 20.66
CA MET A 515 -16.52 4.02 19.96
C MET A 515 -16.24 3.24 18.67
N ASP A 516 -15.96 3.94 17.58
CA ASP A 516 -15.69 3.38 16.26
C ASP A 516 -14.37 3.95 15.73
N ILE A 517 -13.42 3.08 15.42
CA ILE A 517 -12.09 3.44 14.91
C ILE A 517 -11.82 2.58 13.67
N HIS A 518 -11.73 3.22 12.51
CA HIS A 518 -11.60 2.56 11.21
C HIS A 518 -10.28 2.95 10.54
N PHE A 519 -9.45 1.95 10.26
CA PHE A 519 -8.21 2.08 9.50
C PHE A 519 -8.43 1.53 8.09
N PHE A 520 -8.13 2.32 7.07
CA PHE A 520 -8.64 2.12 5.71
C PHE A 520 -7.55 2.25 4.64
N TRP A 521 -7.42 1.28 3.76
CA TRP A 521 -6.42 1.31 2.68
C TRP A 521 -7.00 1.85 1.37
N ALA A 522 -6.82 3.15 1.10
CA ALA A 522 -7.21 3.81 -0.14
C ALA A 522 -6.26 3.52 -1.33
N GLY A 523 -5.88 2.26 -1.55
CA GLY A 523 -5.08 1.82 -2.70
C GLY A 523 -3.61 2.27 -2.75
N LYS A 524 -3.16 3.11 -1.81
CA LYS A 524 -1.86 3.80 -1.81
C LYS A 524 -0.75 3.09 -1.01
N GLY A 525 0.49 3.48 -1.27
CA GLY A 525 1.69 2.86 -0.72
C GLY A 525 2.18 1.68 -1.54
N THR A 526 3.44 1.30 -1.32
CA THR A 526 4.13 0.28 -2.10
C THR A 526 3.51 -1.10 -1.87
N CYS A 527 2.90 -1.68 -2.90
CA CYS A 527 2.29 -3.01 -2.87
C CYS A 527 3.24 -4.15 -2.44
N CYS A 528 4.55 -3.95 -2.64
CA CYS A 528 5.44 -5.02 -3.06
C CYS A 528 6.79 -5.07 -2.32
N ILE A 529 6.98 -4.26 -1.27
CA ILE A 529 8.24 -4.15 -0.52
C ILE A 529 7.96 -4.39 0.98
N PRO A 530 8.64 -5.35 1.65
CA PRO A 530 9.69 -6.23 1.12
C PRO A 530 9.16 -7.40 0.26
N PHE A 531 7.85 -7.63 0.23
CA PHE A 531 7.20 -8.62 -0.65
C PHE A 531 5.77 -8.20 -1.02
N GLN A 532 5.20 -8.86 -2.04
CA GLN A 532 3.80 -8.69 -2.49
C GLN A 532 2.81 -8.83 -1.32
N GLY A 533 1.94 -7.85 -1.10
CA GLY A 533 1.03 -7.85 0.04
C GLY A 533 1.53 -7.05 1.25
N THR A 534 2.62 -6.27 1.14
CA THR A 534 3.07 -5.41 2.25
C THR A 534 2.48 -4.00 2.14
N TYR A 535 1.15 -3.89 2.28
CA TYR A 535 0.43 -2.61 2.20
C TYR A 535 -0.70 -2.54 3.24
N GLY A 536 -1.50 -1.48 3.18
CA GLY A 536 -2.67 -1.29 4.04
C GLY A 536 -2.36 -0.86 5.47
N PRO A 537 -3.39 -0.66 6.32
CA PRO A 537 -3.21 -0.22 7.68
C PRO A 537 -2.36 -1.16 8.54
N LEU A 538 -1.69 -0.57 9.52
CA LEU A 538 -0.98 -1.25 10.60
C LEU A 538 -1.25 -0.49 11.89
N VAL A 539 -1.65 -1.18 12.96
CA VAL A 539 -1.84 -0.60 14.30
C VAL A 539 -1.31 -1.54 15.38
N SER A 540 -0.51 -1.03 16.31
CA SER A 540 0.14 -1.81 17.38
C SER A 540 -0.72 -1.91 18.63
N ALA A 541 -1.35 -0.80 19.03
CA ALA A 541 -2.29 -0.78 20.15
C ALA A 541 -3.26 0.40 20.05
N ILE A 542 -4.37 0.28 20.78
CA ILE A 542 -5.39 1.31 20.91
C ILE A 542 -5.61 1.53 22.41
N HIS A 543 -5.66 2.78 22.85
CA HIS A 543 -6.08 3.14 24.22
C HIS A 543 -7.09 4.28 24.15
N VAL A 544 -8.28 4.07 24.71
CA VAL A 544 -9.38 5.04 24.70
C VAL A 544 -9.84 5.26 26.13
N TYR A 545 -9.94 6.52 26.56
CA TYR A 545 -10.37 6.87 27.91
C TYR A 545 -11.17 8.17 27.96
N GLN A 546 -12.10 8.27 28.90
CA GLN A 546 -12.97 9.42 29.04
C GLN A 546 -12.18 10.64 29.53
N ALA A 547 -12.33 11.76 28.85
CA ALA A 547 -11.76 13.03 29.27
C ALA A 547 -12.43 13.47 30.59
N SER A 548 -11.64 13.72 31.64
CA SER A 548 -12.16 14.01 32.97
C SER A 548 -13.10 15.22 32.96
N GLY A 549 -14.35 15.01 33.36
CA GLY A 549 -15.38 16.06 33.40
C GLY A 549 -14.96 17.24 34.27
N GLY A 550 -15.08 18.46 33.74
CA GLY A 550 -14.67 19.68 34.41
C GLY A 550 -15.58 20.06 35.57
N ALA A 551 -15.25 19.60 36.78
CA ALA A 551 -15.89 20.03 38.03
C ALA A 551 -14.92 20.87 38.89
N SER A 552 -15.07 22.19 38.80
CA SER A 552 -14.40 23.22 39.63
C SER A 552 -12.87 23.34 39.55
N SER A 553 -12.37 24.54 39.84
CA SER A 553 -10.94 24.84 39.80
C SER A 553 -10.20 24.31 41.03
N SER A 554 -9.21 23.43 40.80
CA SER A 554 -8.00 23.42 41.63
C SER A 554 -6.76 23.61 40.76
N LYS A 555 -5.85 24.50 41.18
CA LYS A 555 -4.63 24.86 40.43
C LYS A 555 -3.55 23.76 40.58
N GLY A 556 -3.86 22.53 40.17
CA GLY A 556 -2.98 21.36 40.30
C GLY A 556 -2.12 21.07 39.06
N ASN A 557 -2.76 20.67 37.95
CA ASN A 557 -2.09 19.80 36.97
C ASN A 557 -1.55 20.45 35.68
N LYS A 558 -1.57 21.78 35.52
CA LYS A 558 -0.90 22.46 34.38
C LYS A 558 0.64 22.43 34.44
N LYS A 559 1.25 21.90 35.52
CA LYS A 559 2.72 21.94 35.74
C LYS A 559 3.53 20.79 35.12
N ARG A 560 2.92 19.71 34.60
CA ARG A 560 3.68 18.60 33.99
C ARG A 560 3.96 18.78 32.50
N ILE A 561 2.97 19.18 31.71
CA ILE A 561 3.12 19.42 30.26
C ILE A 561 4.13 20.56 29.99
N GLY A 562 4.03 21.67 30.75
CA GLY A 562 4.99 22.78 30.66
C GLY A 562 6.42 22.44 31.11
N ARG A 563 6.64 21.32 31.84
CA ARG A 563 7.98 20.87 32.23
C ARG A 563 8.68 20.07 31.13
N VAL A 564 7.96 19.24 30.38
CA VAL A 564 8.57 18.46 29.28
C VAL A 564 8.96 19.39 28.12
N VAL A 565 8.06 20.30 27.71
CA VAL A 565 8.35 21.32 26.70
C VAL A 565 9.42 22.30 27.18
N GLY A 566 9.39 22.70 28.45
CA GLY A 566 10.42 23.57 29.04
C GLY A 566 11.81 22.94 29.08
N ILE A 567 11.92 21.62 29.22
CA ILE A 567 13.20 20.90 29.20
C ILE A 567 13.72 20.72 27.77
N THR A 568 12.88 20.38 26.78
CA THR A 568 13.34 20.29 25.38
C THR A 568 13.73 21.65 24.80
N VAL A 569 12.93 22.69 25.04
CA VAL A 569 13.28 24.07 24.61
C VAL A 569 14.48 24.60 25.39
N GLY A 570 14.59 24.30 26.69
CA GLY A 570 15.74 24.67 27.52
C GLY A 570 17.05 24.00 27.07
N CYS A 571 17.01 22.71 26.73
CA CYS A 571 18.16 22.00 26.17
C CYS A 571 18.56 22.52 24.78
N ALA A 572 17.59 22.79 23.89
CA ALA A 572 17.87 23.34 22.57
C ALA A 572 18.47 24.75 22.64
N ALA A 573 17.90 25.63 23.48
CA ALA A 573 18.44 26.98 23.71
C ALA A 573 19.82 26.94 24.39
N GLY A 574 20.02 26.06 25.37
CA GLY A 574 21.32 25.84 26.00
C GLY A 574 22.38 25.37 25.01
N PHE A 575 22.04 24.43 24.12
CA PHE A 575 22.94 23.94 23.08
C PHE A 575 23.26 25.04 22.05
N ALA A 576 22.28 25.84 21.64
CA ALA A 576 22.49 26.99 20.75
C ALA A 576 23.39 28.07 21.38
N ILE A 577 23.24 28.35 22.68
CA ILE A 577 24.11 29.29 23.42
C ILE A 577 25.53 28.73 23.54
N VAL A 578 25.71 27.46 23.88
CA VAL A 578 27.03 26.81 23.96
C VAL A 578 27.71 26.80 22.59
N MET A 579 27.00 26.45 21.52
CA MET A 579 27.53 26.51 20.15
C MET A 579 27.89 27.94 19.73
N SER A 580 27.09 28.95 20.12
CA SER A 580 27.39 30.36 19.86
C SER A 580 28.62 30.84 20.64
N MET A 581 28.79 30.41 21.90
CA MET A 581 29.97 30.70 22.69
C MET A 581 31.23 30.01 22.14
N LEU A 582 31.11 28.76 21.69
CA LEU A 582 32.20 28.04 21.02
C LEU A 582 32.59 28.70 19.69
N TYR A 583 31.61 29.12 18.89
CA TYR A 583 31.83 29.86 17.64
C TYR A 583 32.51 31.22 17.89
N LEU A 584 32.06 31.99 18.88
CA LEU A 584 32.68 33.26 19.27
C LEU A 584 34.10 33.07 19.87
N TRP A 585 34.34 31.96 20.57
CA TRP A 585 35.67 31.61 21.07
C TRP A 585 36.63 31.17 19.95
N TRP A 586 36.12 30.40 18.98
CA TRP A 586 36.87 29.97 17.80
C TRP A 586 37.23 31.15 16.88
N THR A 587 36.27 32.04 16.61
CA THR A 587 36.52 33.28 15.84
C THR A 587 37.43 34.27 16.58
N LYS A 588 37.38 34.36 17.92
CA LYS A 588 38.40 35.09 18.70
C LYS A 588 39.80 34.48 18.57
N ARG A 589 39.93 33.15 18.54
CA ARG A 589 41.21 32.46 18.30
C ARG A 589 41.71 32.59 16.86
N ALA A 590 40.83 32.77 15.89
CA ALA A 590 41.20 33.03 14.49
C ALA A 590 41.70 34.47 14.24
N SER A 591 41.59 35.38 15.21
CA SER A 591 41.97 36.80 15.09
C SER A 591 43.32 37.14 15.76
N SER A 592 44.28 36.20 15.74
CA SER A 592 45.66 36.47 16.15
C SER A 592 46.67 36.08 15.07
N HIS A 593 47.15 37.12 14.37
CA HIS A 593 48.35 37.17 13.53
C HIS A 593 48.40 36.38 12.22
N MET A 594 48.20 37.12 11.11
CA MET A 594 49.05 36.99 9.94
C MET A 594 49.30 38.37 9.32
N ARG A 595 50.40 39.03 9.74
CA ARG A 595 50.89 40.26 9.07
C ARG A 595 51.59 39.82 7.77
N VAL A 596 50.93 40.04 6.63
CA VAL A 596 51.60 39.94 5.32
C VAL A 596 52.28 41.27 5.03
N GLN A 597 53.60 41.24 4.93
CA GLN A 597 54.44 42.40 4.62
C GLN A 597 54.60 42.50 3.09
N THR A 598 54.02 43.52 2.48
CA THR A 598 54.11 43.75 1.03
C THR A 598 55.14 44.83 0.73
N ASP A 599 56.38 44.42 0.52
CA ASP A 599 57.40 45.33 -0.01
C ASP A 599 57.18 45.54 -1.52
N SER A 600 57.14 46.82 -1.93
CA SER A 600 57.03 47.22 -3.34
C SER A 600 58.40 47.46 -3.95
N PRO A 601 58.67 47.05 -5.20
CA PRO A 601 59.90 47.39 -5.88
C PRO A 601 59.87 48.83 -6.42
N LYS A 602 60.91 49.62 -6.14
CA LYS A 602 61.23 50.85 -6.87
C LYS A 602 62.75 50.99 -7.10
N LYS A 603 63.13 50.76 -8.35
CA LYS A 603 64.45 50.97 -8.99
C LYS A 603 65.61 50.14 -8.44
#